data_AF-R6BAH5-F1
#
_entry.id   AF-R6BAH5-F1
#
_cell.length_a   1.000
_cell.length_b   1.000
_cell.length_c   1.000
_cell.angle_alpha   90.00
_cell.angle_beta   90.00
_cell.angle_gamma   90.00
#
_symmetry.space_group_name_H-M   'P 1'
#
loop_
_entity.id
_entity.type
_entity.pdbx_description
1 polymer ?
#
loop_
_entity_poly.entity_id
_entity_poly.type
_entity_poly.pdbx_seq_one_letter_code
_entity_poly.pdbx_strand_id
1 'polypeptide(L)'
;MPVVRVPNIVSTIEELKQKGLWIFCADMDGQPWCSTDMGGPIGIVVGAEGSGVSRLTKEHCDFVVSLPMNGQVNSLNASVAAAIVIYEAVRQRSGLPSFVKKN
;
A
#
# COMPACT_ATOMS: atom_id res chain seq x y z
N MET A 1 -6.22 17.62 -6.92
CA MET A 1 -5.19 16.73 -6.33
C MET A 1 -3.83 17.18 -6.86
N PRO A 2 -2.89 17.60 -6.00
CA PRO A 2 -1.54 17.95 -6.45
C PRO A 2 -0.83 16.71 -6.99
N VAL A 3 -0.04 16.88 -8.05
CA VAL A 3 0.74 15.82 -8.68
C VAL A 3 2.17 16.30 -8.82
N VAL A 4 3.12 15.48 -8.38
CA VAL A 4 4.54 15.82 -8.38
C VAL A 4 5.32 14.66 -8.98
N ARG A 5 6.32 14.97 -9.80
CA ARG A 5 7.31 14.00 -10.29
C ARG A 5 8.55 14.12 -9.42
N VAL A 6 9.06 12.99 -8.98
CA VAL A 6 10.28 12.91 -8.18
C VAL A 6 11.38 12.22 -8.99
N PRO A 7 12.65 12.61 -8.81
CA PRO A 7 13.76 11.99 -9.52
C PRO A 7 14.06 10.57 -9.03
N ASN A 8 13.78 10.29 -7.75
CA ASN A 8 14.05 9.00 -7.13
C ASN A 8 13.00 8.67 -6.07
N ILE A 9 12.32 7.53 -6.22
CA ILE A 9 11.25 7.10 -5.32
C ILE A 9 11.77 6.72 -3.93
N VAL A 10 12.95 6.11 -3.84
CA VAL A 10 13.56 5.66 -2.59
C VAL A 10 13.93 6.86 -1.72
N SER A 11 14.60 7.85 -2.31
CA SER A 11 14.93 9.09 -1.60
C SER A 11 13.68 9.83 -1.12
N THR A 12 12.61 9.79 -1.91
CA THR A 12 11.32 10.39 -1.55
C THR A 12 10.65 9.65 -0.39
N ILE A 13 10.69 8.31 -0.40
CA ILE A 13 10.19 7.47 0.69
C ILE A 13 10.89 7.82 2.01
N GLU A 14 12.22 7.89 2.01
CA GLU A 14 13.00 8.23 3.20
C GLU A 14 12.68 9.64 3.72
N GLU A 15 12.54 10.63 2.83
CA GLU A 15 12.14 11.99 3.21
C GLU A 15 10.73 12.02 3.84
N LEU A 16 9.77 11.28 3.27
CA LEU A 16 8.41 11.20 3.82
C LEU A 16 8.39 10.49 5.18
N LYS A 17 9.22 9.46 5.37
CA LYS A 17 9.39 8.79 6.66
C LYS A 17 9.97 9.72 7.73
N GLN A 18 10.96 10.55 7.37
CA GLN A 18 11.49 11.60 8.27
C GLN A 18 10.43 12.64 8.67
N LYS A 19 9.39 12.82 7.85
CA LYS A 19 8.22 13.68 8.14
C LYS A 19 7.12 12.96 8.93
N GLY A 20 7.36 11.72 9.36
CA GLY A 20 6.46 10.93 10.19
C GLY A 20 5.41 10.12 9.43
N LEU A 21 5.58 9.90 8.12
CA LEU A 21 4.70 9.00 7.37
C LEU A 21 5.17 7.54 7.47
N TRP A 22 4.22 6.63 7.63
CA TRP A 22 4.44 5.19 7.45
C TRP A 22 4.15 4.79 6.01
N ILE A 23 5.08 4.07 5.36
CA ILE A 23 5.00 3.76 3.95
C ILE A 23 4.57 2.31 3.74
N PHE A 24 3.43 2.13 3.08
CA PHE A 24 2.85 0.85 2.71
C PHE A 24 3.11 0.56 1.24
N CYS A 25 3.53 -0.66 0.94
CA CYS A 25 3.74 -1.14 -0.41
C CYS A 25 2.69 -2.19 -0.77
N ALA A 26 1.97 -2.01 -1.89
CA ALA A 26 1.06 -3.01 -2.41
C ALA A 26 1.81 -4.01 -3.31
N ASP A 27 2.02 -5.22 -2.79
CA ASP A 27 2.73 -6.31 -3.48
C ASP A 27 2.23 -7.68 -3.01
N MET A 28 2.44 -8.74 -3.80
CA MET A 28 1.85 -10.06 -3.54
C MET A 28 2.42 -10.75 -2.30
N ASP A 29 3.68 -10.47 -1.95
CA ASP A 29 4.40 -11.14 -0.85
C ASP A 29 4.17 -10.49 0.54
N GLY A 30 3.08 -9.73 0.68
CA GLY A 30 2.72 -9.01 1.90
C GLY A 30 1.69 -9.71 2.78
N GLN A 31 1.42 -9.14 3.95
CA GLN A 31 0.27 -9.50 4.77
C GLN A 31 -1.04 -8.99 4.14
N PRO A 32 -2.20 -9.62 4.38
CA PRO A 32 -3.45 -9.15 3.81
C PRO A 32 -3.70 -7.66 4.08
N TRP A 33 -4.14 -6.91 3.07
CA TRP A 33 -4.34 -5.45 3.16
C TRP A 33 -5.21 -4.99 4.34
N CYS A 34 -6.13 -5.83 4.79
CA CYS A 34 -7.06 -5.56 5.87
C CYS A 34 -6.56 -5.97 7.27
N SER A 35 -5.34 -6.50 7.38
CA SER A 35 -4.73 -6.90 8.66
C SER A 35 -3.75 -5.88 9.25
N THR A 36 -3.57 -4.73 8.60
CA THR A 36 -2.64 -3.67 9.06
C THR A 36 -3.38 -2.46 9.62
N ASP A 37 -2.67 -1.65 10.42
CA ASP A 37 -3.17 -0.37 10.90
C ASP A 37 -2.77 0.75 9.92
N MET A 38 -3.77 1.34 9.27
CA MET A 38 -3.66 2.46 8.32
C MET A 38 -4.32 3.75 8.86
N GLY A 39 -4.56 3.81 10.17
CA GLY A 39 -5.19 4.95 10.84
C GLY A 39 -4.31 6.19 10.97
N GLY A 40 -2.97 6.01 11.01
CA GLY A 40 -1.99 7.09 11.16
C GLY A 40 -1.67 7.85 9.86
N PRO A 41 -0.71 8.79 9.84
CA PRO A 41 -0.17 9.37 8.60
C PRO A 41 0.52 8.29 7.76
N ILE A 42 0.05 8.06 6.53
CA ILE A 42 0.58 6.99 5.66
C ILE A 42 0.89 7.51 4.25
N GLY A 43 1.83 6.83 3.59
CA GLY A 43 2.01 6.84 2.14
C GLY A 43 1.77 5.45 1.56
N ILE A 44 1.23 5.38 0.35
CA ILE A 44 0.97 4.10 -0.35
C ILE A 44 1.77 4.09 -1.65
N VAL A 45 2.58 3.05 -1.82
CA VAL A 45 3.34 2.75 -3.03
C VAL A 45 2.61 1.65 -3.79
N VAL A 46 2.33 1.91 -5.07
CA VAL A 46 1.71 0.96 -5.98
C VAL A 46 2.66 0.69 -7.13
N GLY A 47 2.85 -0.59 -7.42
CA GLY A 47 3.76 -1.06 -8.46
C GLY A 47 3.24 -0.87 -9.87
N ALA A 48 4.12 -1.15 -10.84
CA ALA A 48 3.73 -1.26 -12.22
C ALA A 48 2.92 -2.55 -12.46
N GLU A 49 2.08 -2.54 -13.48
CA GLU A 49 1.33 -3.72 -13.88
C GLU A 49 2.29 -4.86 -14.25
N GLY A 50 1.98 -6.07 -13.78
CA GLY A 50 2.79 -7.27 -14.02
C GLY A 50 4.04 -7.38 -13.16
N SER A 51 4.92 -6.37 -13.16
CA SER A 51 6.20 -6.42 -12.42
C SER A 51 6.09 -6.05 -10.94
N GLY A 52 4.98 -5.45 -10.52
CA GLY A 52 4.76 -5.04 -9.13
C GLY A 52 5.69 -3.92 -8.71
N VAL A 53 6.04 -3.87 -7.43
CA VAL A 53 6.95 -2.85 -6.89
C VAL A 53 8.39 -3.35 -7.01
N SER A 54 9.32 -2.45 -7.35
CA SER A 54 10.74 -2.84 -7.45
C SER A 54 11.26 -3.33 -6.10
N ARG A 55 12.18 -4.31 -6.09
CA ARG A 55 12.76 -4.85 -4.85
C ARG A 55 13.33 -3.74 -3.96
N LEU A 56 14.10 -2.82 -4.55
CA LEU A 56 14.69 -1.70 -3.83
C LEU A 56 13.63 -0.81 -3.19
N THR A 57 12.55 -0.51 -3.90
CA THR A 57 11.44 0.28 -3.34
C THR A 57 10.74 -0.46 -2.21
N LYS A 58 10.53 -1.78 -2.35
CA LYS A 58 9.94 -2.63 -1.29
C LYS A 58 10.77 -2.59 -0.01
N GLU A 59 12.09 -2.71 -0.10
CA GLU A 59 13.01 -2.71 1.04
C GLU A 59 12.98 -1.41 1.87
N HIS A 60 12.55 -0.29 1.28
CA HIS A 60 12.45 1.00 1.98
C HIS A 60 11.05 1.29 2.53
N CYS A 61 10.05 0.50 2.14
CA CYS A 61 8.69 0.59 2.71
C CYS A 61 8.65 -0.04 4.10
N ASP A 62 7.82 0.49 4.99
CA ASP A 62 7.68 -0.01 6.36
C ASP A 62 6.82 -1.28 6.41
N PHE A 63 5.86 -1.39 5.49
CA PHE A 63 4.94 -2.51 5.41
C PHE A 63 4.74 -2.96 3.96
N VAL A 64 4.60 -4.26 3.77
CA VAL A 64 4.14 -4.85 2.49
C VAL A 64 2.75 -5.43 2.73
N VAL A 65 1.77 -4.99 1.94
CA VAL A 65 0.39 -5.46 1.97
C VAL A 65 0.03 -6.14 0.66
N SER A 66 -0.65 -7.28 0.75
CA SER A 66 -1.09 -8.07 -0.38
C SER A 66 -2.60 -8.04 -0.53
N LEU A 67 -3.05 -8.17 -1.77
CA LEU A 67 -4.43 -8.44 -2.14
C LEU A 67 -4.53 -9.92 -2.56
N PRO A 68 -4.87 -10.84 -1.64
CA PRO A 68 -5.12 -12.24 -1.96
C PRO A 68 -5.92 -12.43 -3.25
N MET A 69 -5.28 -13.04 -4.24
CA MET A 69 -5.90 -13.39 -5.52
C MET A 69 -6.43 -14.82 -5.47
N ASN A 70 -7.70 -14.99 -5.80
CA ASN A 70 -8.32 -16.30 -5.97
C ASN A 70 -8.41 -16.63 -7.46
N GLY A 71 -7.92 -17.80 -7.88
CA GLY A 71 -8.03 -18.30 -9.25
C GLY A 71 -6.74 -18.18 -10.07
N GLN A 72 -6.88 -18.08 -11.39
CA GLN A 72 -5.75 -18.12 -12.35
C GLN A 72 -5.10 -16.76 -12.64
N VAL A 73 -5.62 -15.68 -12.03
CA VAL A 73 -5.13 -14.32 -12.29
C VAL A 73 -4.01 -13.98 -11.32
N ASN A 74 -2.85 -13.64 -11.86
CA ASN A 74 -1.64 -13.40 -11.07
C ASN A 74 -1.52 -11.96 -10.53
N SER A 75 -2.36 -11.02 -10.95
CA SER A 75 -2.34 -9.64 -10.45
C SER A 75 -3.62 -8.87 -10.77
N LEU A 76 -3.88 -7.82 -9.99
CA LEU A 76 -4.88 -6.81 -10.32
C LEU A 76 -4.25 -5.68 -11.13
N ASN A 77 -5.08 -4.96 -11.87
CA ASN A 77 -4.73 -3.66 -12.41
C ASN A 77 -4.26 -2.73 -11.28
N ALA A 78 -3.22 -1.93 -11.54
CA ALA A 78 -2.60 -1.06 -10.53
C ALA A 78 -3.61 -0.08 -9.90
N SER A 79 -4.55 0.45 -10.70
CA SER A 79 -5.59 1.36 -10.20
C SER A 79 -6.60 0.67 -9.29
N VAL A 80 -6.96 -0.59 -9.56
CA VAL A 80 -7.86 -1.39 -8.73
C VAL A 80 -7.17 -1.72 -7.40
N ALA A 81 -5.90 -2.13 -7.45
CA ALA A 81 -5.12 -2.37 -6.25
C ALA A 81 -5.01 -1.11 -5.38
N ALA A 82 -4.67 0.04 -6.00
CA ALA A 82 -4.63 1.32 -5.32
C ALA A 82 -5.97 1.67 -4.66
N ALA A 83 -7.08 1.53 -5.40
CA ALA A 83 -8.42 1.86 -4.91
C ALA A 83 -8.79 1.02 -3.67
N ILE A 84 -8.51 -0.29 -3.68
CA ILE A 84 -8.82 -1.18 -2.55
C ILE A 84 -8.00 -0.78 -1.31
N VAL A 85 -6.70 -0.58 -1.46
CA VAL A 85 -5.80 -0.22 -0.34
C VAL A 85 -6.15 1.17 0.22
N ILE A 86 -6.41 2.15 -0.65
CA ILE A 86 -6.83 3.49 -0.24
C ILE A 86 -8.18 3.43 0.50
N TYR A 87 -9.14 2.66 -0.01
CA TYR A 87 -10.45 2.55 0.62
C TYR A 87 -10.38 1.87 1.99
N GLU A 88 -9.47 0.92 2.19
CA GLU A 88 -9.21 0.33 3.50
C GLU A 88 -8.68 1.38 4.50
N ALA A 89 -7.74 2.24 4.09
CA ALA A 89 -7.29 3.35 4.93
C ALA A 89 -8.44 4.32 5.27
N VAL A 90 -9.31 4.63 4.30
CA VAL A 90 -10.51 5.44 4.54
C VAL A 90 -11.47 4.76 5.51
N ARG A 91 -11.70 3.45 5.36
CA ARG A 91 -12.56 2.65 6.25
C ARG A 91 -12.08 2.74 7.70
N GLN A 92 -10.78 2.50 7.93
CA GLN A 92 -10.19 2.55 9.27
C GLN A 92 -10.29 3.96 9.88
N ARG A 93 -9.98 5.01 9.11
CA ARG A 93 -10.04 6.41 9.56
C ARG A 93 -11.45 6.91 9.82
N SER A 94 -12.43 6.33 9.14
CA SER A 94 -13.85 6.67 9.31
C SER A 94 -14.53 5.88 10.44
N GLY A 95 -13.80 5.00 11.14
CA GLY A 95 -14.36 4.15 12.19
C GLY A 95 -15.37 3.12 11.67
N LEU A 96 -15.38 2.83 10.36
CA LEU A 96 -16.28 1.84 9.79
C LEU A 96 -15.85 0.44 10.26
N PRO A 97 -16.78 -0.42 10.71
CA PRO A 97 -16.44 -1.74 11.24
C PRO A 97 -15.77 -2.62 10.18
N SER A 98 -14.83 -3.47 10.59
CA SER A 98 -14.33 -4.54 9.73
C SER A 98 -15.32 -5.71 9.75
N PHE A 99 -15.59 -6.29 8.59
CA PHE A 99 -16.36 -7.54 8.50
C PHE A 99 -15.56 -8.75 8.99
N VAL A 100 -14.24 -8.61 9.12
CA VAL A 100 -13.34 -9.61 9.70
C VAL A 100 -13.22 -9.34 11.20
N LYS A 101 -13.57 -10.34 12.04
CA LYS A 101 -13.31 -10.31 13.48
C LYS A 101 -11.80 -10.19 13.70
N LYS A 102 -11.35 -9.13 14.35
CA LYS A 102 -10.02 -9.12 14.99
C LYS A 102 -10.07 -10.17 16.10
N ASN A 103 -9.38 -11.29 15.90
CA ASN A 103 -9.08 -12.24 16.97
C ASN A 103 -8.02 -11.65 17.90
#